data_AF-A0A9N9BZ77-F1
#
_entry.id   AF-A0A9N9BZ77-F1
#
_cell.length_a   1.000
_cell.length_b   1.000
_cell.length_c   1.000
_cell.angle_alpha   90.00
_cell.angle_beta   90.00
_cell.angle_gamma   90.00
#
_symmetry.space_group_name_H-M   'P 1'
#
loop_
_entity.id
_entity.type
_entity.pdbx_description
1 polymer ?
#
loop_
_entity_poly.entity_id
_entity_poly.type
_entity_poly.pdbx_seq_one_letter_code
_entity_poly.pdbx_strand_id
1 'polypeptide(L)'
;MLRKIITSCLDDDHATTLTQTIILTITMISHLPVEIILQIFQTIYYSKPKNRPYEQYQTLRSCLLVNRFWCINVTSILWSRVFAPDSLVRLGAISKYISCLNPEKFQLLLDAGMKFSKRTEYNQLFDYPSFLKELQFDIFLKDLSAWCIEYYRCRNLKFQNLVLRTLLELFSERGAKLEVFYMKKVYKCAFPFYHTDLRYLDFSVLTSVSVKGIFVSCKKMRLEGDVLMLSNIIEIFAKIYNNIEHLTLDSLNIGPKILQNEFYNFMDPTSHSFLNDEIDRKKILSTILSKSFSTTQSNALASLITSQRKLKILVLTNQSTMLDSTIRK
;
A
#
# COMPACT_ATOMS: atom_id res chain seq x y z
N MET A 1 -19.59 -23.51 -10.95
CA MET A 1 -20.13 -22.28 -10.32
C MET A 1 -20.79 -21.38 -11.36
N LEU A 2 -20.11 -21.02 -12.47
CA LEU A 2 -20.77 -20.50 -13.69
C LEU A 2 -21.91 -21.42 -14.17
N ARG A 3 -21.69 -22.75 -14.21
CA ARG A 3 -22.78 -23.73 -14.43
C ARG A 3 -23.98 -23.58 -13.48
N LYS A 4 -23.78 -23.25 -12.19
CA LYS A 4 -24.85 -23.09 -11.17
C LYS A 4 -25.55 -21.74 -11.24
N ILE A 5 -24.85 -20.68 -11.67
CA ILE A 5 -25.44 -19.38 -12.00
C ILE A 5 -26.28 -19.49 -13.29
N ILE A 6 -25.89 -20.39 -14.19
CA ILE A 6 -26.60 -20.68 -15.44
C ILE A 6 -27.83 -21.57 -15.22
N THR A 7 -27.77 -22.58 -14.33
CA THR A 7 -28.93 -23.48 -14.05
C THR A 7 -30.07 -22.81 -13.28
N SER A 8 -29.80 -21.72 -12.55
CA SER A 8 -30.87 -20.99 -11.84
C SER A 8 -31.60 -19.97 -12.71
N CYS A 9 -31.20 -19.80 -13.98
CA CYS A 9 -31.72 -18.72 -14.80
C CYS A 9 -32.55 -19.14 -16.02
N LEU A 10 -32.39 -20.32 -16.64
CA LEU A 10 -33.16 -20.63 -17.87
C LEU A 10 -33.34 -22.13 -18.14
N ASP A 11 -34.48 -22.43 -18.77
CA ASP A 11 -34.83 -23.67 -19.46
C ASP A 11 -33.82 -24.04 -20.57
N ASP A 12 -33.70 -25.35 -20.84
CA ASP A 12 -32.54 -26.03 -21.41
C ASP A 12 -32.07 -25.59 -22.82
N ASP A 13 -32.89 -24.92 -23.64
CA ASP A 13 -32.56 -24.63 -25.06
C ASP A 13 -31.71 -23.37 -25.29
N HIS A 14 -31.58 -22.47 -24.31
CA HIS A 14 -30.77 -21.24 -24.44
C HIS A 14 -29.34 -21.36 -23.88
N ALA A 15 -29.03 -22.48 -23.21
CA ALA A 15 -27.72 -22.68 -22.59
C ALA A 15 -26.60 -22.90 -23.63
N THR A 16 -26.88 -23.53 -24.76
CA THR A 16 -25.87 -23.97 -25.73
C THR A 16 -25.26 -22.80 -26.51
N THR A 17 -26.11 -21.89 -27.01
CA THR A 17 -25.71 -20.70 -27.78
C THR A 17 -24.95 -19.70 -26.91
N LEU A 18 -25.38 -19.53 -25.65
CA LEU A 18 -24.68 -18.68 -24.69
C LEU A 18 -23.32 -19.26 -24.30
N THR A 19 -23.23 -20.58 -24.12
CA THR A 19 -21.96 -21.25 -23.81
C THR A 19 -20.96 -21.12 -24.96
N GLN A 20 -21.40 -21.28 -26.21
CA GLN A 20 -20.57 -21.05 -27.39
C GLN A 20 -20.14 -19.60 -27.54
N THR A 21 -21.03 -18.64 -27.28
CA THR A 21 -20.72 -17.21 -27.31
C THR A 21 -19.70 -16.84 -26.22
N ILE A 22 -19.87 -17.36 -25.01
CA ILE A 22 -18.92 -17.17 -23.90
C ILE A 22 -17.56 -17.79 -24.24
N ILE A 23 -17.53 -19.00 -24.79
CA ILE A 23 -16.30 -19.65 -25.23
C ILE A 23 -15.62 -18.79 -26.30
N LEU A 24 -16.34 -18.37 -27.34
CA LEU A 24 -15.80 -17.50 -28.39
C LEU A 24 -15.27 -16.17 -27.82
N THR A 25 -15.99 -15.54 -26.89
CA THR A 25 -15.56 -14.29 -26.26
C THR A 25 -14.30 -14.48 -25.41
N ILE A 26 -14.22 -15.56 -24.62
CA ILE A 26 -13.02 -15.92 -23.85
C ILE A 26 -11.85 -16.24 -24.79
N THR A 27 -12.11 -16.91 -25.91
CA THR A 27 -11.08 -17.27 -26.91
C THR A 27 -10.56 -16.02 -27.60
N MET A 28 -11.44 -15.10 -28.01
CA MET A 28 -11.08 -13.81 -28.61
C MET A 28 -10.28 -12.92 -27.65
N ILE A 29 -10.67 -12.82 -26.38
CA ILE A 29 -9.89 -12.05 -25.38
C ILE A 29 -8.53 -12.71 -25.12
N SER A 30 -8.42 -14.03 -25.26
CA SER A 30 -7.14 -14.75 -25.12
C SER A 30 -6.15 -14.51 -26.28
N HIS A 31 -6.59 -13.88 -27.37
CA HIS A 31 -5.74 -13.45 -28.48
C HIS A 31 -5.29 -11.99 -28.39
N LEU A 32 -5.75 -11.23 -27.38
CA LEU A 32 -5.26 -9.88 -27.15
C LEU A 32 -3.81 -9.92 -26.64
N PRO A 33 -2.98 -8.91 -26.97
CA PRO A 33 -1.68 -8.74 -26.33
C PRO A 33 -1.81 -8.69 -24.81
N VAL A 34 -0.86 -9.29 -24.10
CA VAL A 34 -0.89 -9.41 -22.63
C VAL A 34 -1.02 -8.05 -21.95
N GLU A 35 -0.41 -7.01 -22.53
CA GLU A 35 -0.45 -5.63 -22.05
C GLU A 35 -1.89 -5.09 -22.03
N ILE A 36 -2.68 -5.42 -23.05
CA ILE A 36 -4.07 -4.98 -23.17
C ILE A 36 -4.94 -5.70 -22.14
N ILE A 37 -4.74 -7.01 -21.97
CA ILE A 37 -5.46 -7.79 -20.96
C ILE A 37 -5.16 -7.27 -19.55
N LEU A 38 -3.89 -6.97 -19.26
CA LEU A 38 -3.47 -6.38 -17.99
C LEU A 38 -4.10 -5.00 -17.77
N GLN A 39 -4.14 -4.15 -18.80
CA GLN A 39 -4.80 -2.85 -18.73
C GLN A 39 -6.31 -2.98 -18.48
N ILE A 40 -6.97 -3.97 -19.07
CA ILE A 40 -8.39 -4.26 -18.81
C ILE A 40 -8.58 -4.64 -17.33
N PHE A 41 -7.81 -5.60 -16.82
CA PHE A 41 -7.92 -6.02 -15.41
C PHE A 41 -7.60 -4.89 -14.44
N GLN A 42 -6.59 -4.07 -14.76
CA GLN A 42 -6.26 -2.88 -13.98
C GLN A 42 -7.42 -1.89 -14.01
N THR A 43 -7.98 -1.58 -15.18
CA THR A 43 -9.13 -0.67 -15.30
C THR A 43 -10.32 -1.18 -14.48
N ILE A 44 -10.62 -2.48 -14.55
CA ILE A 44 -11.70 -3.09 -13.75
C ILE A 44 -11.42 -2.90 -12.26
N TYR A 45 -10.20 -3.21 -11.79
CA TYR A 45 -9.86 -3.10 -10.37
C TYR A 45 -9.80 -1.63 -9.89
N TYR A 46 -9.20 -0.73 -10.67
CA TYR A 46 -8.95 0.67 -10.29
C TYR A 46 -10.14 1.59 -10.57
N SER A 47 -11.09 1.20 -11.44
CA SER A 47 -12.35 1.93 -11.55
C SER A 47 -12.97 1.98 -10.15
N LYS A 48 -13.48 3.12 -9.69
CA LYS A 48 -14.15 3.21 -8.38
C LYS A 48 -15.57 3.71 -8.61
N PRO A 49 -16.56 2.84 -8.84
CA PRO A 49 -17.94 3.24 -8.73
C PRO A 49 -18.15 3.59 -7.26
N LYS A 50 -18.64 4.81 -7.01
CA LYS A 50 -18.74 5.43 -5.67
C LYS A 50 -19.49 4.57 -4.63
N ASN A 51 -20.20 3.52 -5.05
CA ASN A 51 -21.13 2.76 -4.20
C ASN A 51 -20.92 1.23 -4.17
N ARG A 52 -20.00 0.61 -4.94
CA ARG A 52 -19.93 -0.89 -5.05
C ARG A 52 -18.50 -1.47 -5.25
N PRO A 53 -17.63 -1.43 -4.23
CA PRO A 53 -16.30 -2.06 -4.31
C PRO A 53 -16.34 -3.60 -4.42
N TYR A 54 -17.45 -4.23 -4.01
CA TYR A 54 -17.59 -5.68 -3.98
C TYR A 54 -17.76 -6.31 -5.37
N GLU A 55 -18.40 -5.63 -6.32
CA GLU A 55 -18.68 -6.17 -7.65
C GLU A 55 -17.39 -6.38 -8.47
N GLN A 56 -16.42 -5.49 -8.34
CA GLN A 56 -15.16 -5.54 -9.10
C GLN A 56 -14.29 -6.71 -8.70
N TYR A 57 -14.24 -6.97 -7.40
CA TYR A 57 -13.56 -8.14 -6.88
C TYR A 57 -14.24 -9.43 -7.34
N GLN A 58 -15.57 -9.47 -7.42
CA GLN A 58 -16.28 -10.62 -7.97
C GLN A 58 -16.00 -10.83 -9.46
N THR A 59 -15.95 -9.75 -10.25
CA THR A 59 -15.55 -9.79 -11.66
C THR A 59 -14.15 -10.38 -11.81
N LEU A 60 -13.17 -9.86 -11.07
CA LEU A 60 -11.80 -10.36 -11.13
C LEU A 60 -11.66 -11.77 -10.55
N ARG A 61 -12.42 -12.11 -9.51
CA ARG A 61 -12.48 -13.48 -8.98
C ARG A 61 -13.01 -14.47 -10.01
N SER A 62 -13.93 -14.04 -10.87
CA SER A 62 -14.41 -14.87 -11.99
C SER A 62 -13.31 -15.05 -13.04
N CYS A 63 -12.51 -14.01 -13.30
CA CYS A 63 -11.33 -14.07 -14.18
C CYS A 63 -10.27 -15.08 -13.69
N LEU A 64 -10.13 -15.30 -12.37
CA LEU A 64 -9.21 -16.30 -11.82
C LEU A 64 -9.52 -17.75 -12.28
N LEU A 65 -10.76 -18.02 -12.66
CA LEU A 65 -11.24 -19.36 -13.00
C LEU A 65 -11.26 -19.64 -14.51
N VAL A 66 -10.87 -18.67 -15.34
CA VAL A 66 -10.94 -18.78 -16.80
C VAL A 66 -9.86 -19.73 -17.33
N ASN A 67 -8.60 -19.42 -17.10
CA ASN A 67 -7.46 -20.27 -17.43
C ASN A 67 -6.22 -19.87 -16.60
N ARG A 68 -5.12 -20.62 -16.73
CA ARG A 68 -3.89 -20.39 -15.97
C ARG A 68 -3.29 -18.99 -16.20
N PHE A 69 -3.35 -18.49 -17.43
CA PHE A 69 -2.82 -17.17 -17.79
C PHE A 69 -3.58 -16.05 -17.08
N TRP A 70 -4.91 -16.06 -17.14
CA TRP A 70 -5.76 -15.09 -16.44
C TRP A 70 -5.57 -15.20 -14.93
N CYS A 71 -5.50 -16.43 -14.41
CA CYS A 71 -5.28 -16.70 -13.00
C CYS A 71 -4.01 -16.03 -12.46
N ILE A 72 -2.87 -16.20 -13.15
CA ILE A 72 -1.58 -15.59 -12.74
C ILE A 72 -1.69 -14.06 -12.76
N ASN A 73 -2.17 -13.49 -13.87
CA ASN A 73 -2.18 -12.04 -14.06
C ASN A 73 -3.14 -11.34 -13.09
N VAL A 74 -4.35 -11.88 -12.91
CA VAL A 74 -5.31 -11.34 -11.95
C VAL A 74 -4.79 -11.50 -10.52
N THR A 75 -4.19 -12.65 -10.17
CA THR A 75 -3.57 -12.82 -8.85
C THR A 75 -2.51 -11.76 -8.60
N SER A 76 -1.65 -11.47 -9.58
CA SER A 76 -0.63 -10.42 -9.44
C SER A 76 -1.25 -9.03 -9.19
N ILE A 77 -2.37 -8.70 -9.82
CA ILE A 77 -3.08 -7.42 -9.63
C ILE A 77 -3.76 -7.36 -8.27
N LEU A 78 -4.42 -8.44 -7.86
CA LEU A 78 -5.07 -8.53 -6.55
C LEU A 78 -4.04 -8.41 -5.41
N TRP A 79 -2.85 -9.00 -5.60
CA TRP A 79 -1.77 -8.97 -4.63
C TRP A 79 -0.83 -7.76 -4.75
N SER A 80 -1.08 -6.86 -5.71
CA SER A 80 -0.25 -5.67 -5.87
C SER A 80 -0.48 -4.63 -4.77
N ARG A 81 -1.65 -4.65 -4.14
CA ARG A 81 -2.06 -3.67 -3.11
C ARG A 81 -2.85 -4.31 -1.96
N VAL A 82 -2.37 -5.45 -1.49
CA VAL A 82 -3.06 -6.28 -0.49
C VAL A 82 -3.51 -5.49 0.75
N PHE A 83 -2.72 -4.50 1.16
CA PHE A 83 -2.97 -3.70 2.36
C PHE A 83 -3.75 -2.40 2.10
N ALA A 84 -4.41 -2.26 0.95
CA ALA A 84 -5.33 -1.16 0.72
C ALA A 84 -6.58 -1.27 1.63
N PRO A 85 -7.26 -0.15 1.99
CA PRO A 85 -8.39 -0.17 2.91
C PRO A 85 -9.58 -0.97 2.38
N ASP A 86 -9.75 -0.96 1.06
CA ASP A 86 -10.78 -1.63 0.25
C ASP A 86 -10.36 -3.02 -0.26
N SER A 87 -9.17 -3.50 0.10
CA SER A 87 -8.67 -4.81 -0.34
C SER A 87 -9.40 -5.96 0.35
N LEU A 88 -10.04 -6.83 -0.45
CA LEU A 88 -10.70 -8.06 0.01
C LEU A 88 -9.75 -9.24 0.19
N VAL A 89 -8.52 -9.17 -0.36
CA VAL A 89 -7.47 -10.19 -0.21
C VAL A 89 -6.71 -10.04 1.11
N ARG A 90 -6.95 -8.93 1.82
CA ARG A 90 -6.31 -8.59 3.08
C ARG A 90 -6.49 -9.65 4.17
N LEU A 91 -7.65 -10.32 4.20
CA LEU A 91 -7.94 -11.38 5.16
C LEU A 91 -7.01 -12.59 4.94
N GLY A 92 -6.18 -12.89 5.93
CA GLY A 92 -5.22 -13.99 5.86
C GLY A 92 -3.94 -13.68 5.06
N ALA A 93 -3.76 -12.43 4.59
CA ALA A 93 -2.57 -12.02 3.85
C ALA A 93 -1.27 -12.28 4.62
N ILE A 94 -1.24 -11.94 5.92
CA ILE A 94 -0.09 -12.18 6.80
C ILE A 94 0.24 -13.67 6.84
N SER A 95 -0.75 -14.54 7.14
CA SER A 95 -0.57 -16.00 7.12
C SER A 95 -0.02 -16.48 5.77
N LYS A 96 -0.50 -15.90 4.66
CA LYS A 96 -0.04 -16.29 3.33
C LYS A 96 1.42 -15.89 3.11
N TYR A 97 1.84 -14.68 3.48
CA TYR A 97 3.25 -14.29 3.39
C TYR A 97 4.15 -15.11 4.31
N ILE A 98 3.70 -15.43 5.53
CA ILE A 98 4.43 -16.33 6.44
C ILE A 98 4.65 -17.70 5.79
N SER A 99 3.66 -18.22 5.04
CA SER A 99 3.85 -19.47 4.30
C SER A 99 4.91 -19.40 3.18
N CYS A 100 5.32 -18.20 2.77
CA CYS A 100 6.35 -17.95 1.74
C CYS A 100 7.77 -17.84 2.30
N LEU A 101 7.91 -17.90 3.63
CA LEU A 101 9.22 -17.87 4.27
C LEU A 101 10.03 -19.12 3.92
N ASN A 102 11.32 -18.90 3.75
CA ASN A 102 12.27 -20.01 3.68
C ASN A 102 12.29 -20.76 5.03
N PRO A 103 12.73 -22.03 5.05
CA PRO A 103 12.73 -22.82 6.28
C PRO A 103 13.51 -22.16 7.43
N GLU A 104 14.62 -21.49 7.13
CA GLU A 104 15.49 -20.82 8.11
C GLU A 104 14.77 -19.68 8.85
N LYS A 105 14.17 -18.73 8.11
CA LYS A 105 13.42 -17.62 8.72
C LYS A 105 12.17 -18.12 9.44
N PHE A 106 11.52 -19.15 8.91
CA PHE A 106 10.41 -19.78 9.59
C PHE A 106 10.85 -20.38 10.93
N GLN A 107 12.05 -21.00 10.98
CA GLN A 107 12.63 -21.51 12.21
C GLN A 107 12.92 -20.40 13.23
N LEU A 108 13.43 -19.24 12.78
CA LEU A 108 13.62 -18.08 13.67
C LEU A 108 12.31 -17.65 14.36
N LEU A 109 11.18 -17.74 13.65
CA LEU A 109 9.88 -17.46 14.23
C LEU A 109 9.47 -18.51 15.27
N LEU A 110 9.73 -19.80 14.99
CA LEU A 110 9.50 -20.91 15.93
C LEU A 110 10.33 -20.76 17.21
N ASP A 111 11.62 -20.44 17.06
CA ASP A 111 12.58 -20.29 18.16
C ASP A 111 12.23 -19.09 19.05
N ALA A 112 11.61 -18.05 18.47
CA ALA A 112 11.02 -16.93 19.21
C ALA A 112 9.72 -17.31 19.97
N GLY A 113 9.31 -18.58 19.92
CA GLY A 113 8.16 -19.13 20.64
C GLY A 113 6.86 -19.17 19.84
N MET A 114 6.87 -18.98 18.51
CA MET A 114 5.66 -19.13 17.69
C MET A 114 5.22 -20.58 17.59
N LYS A 115 3.95 -20.84 17.93
CA LYS A 115 3.33 -22.16 17.72
C LYS A 115 2.45 -22.13 16.49
N PHE A 116 2.96 -22.61 15.36
CA PHE A 116 2.13 -22.79 14.17
C PHE A 116 1.38 -24.12 14.27
N SER A 117 0.06 -24.09 14.11
CA SER A 117 -0.80 -25.29 14.28
C SER A 117 -0.56 -26.37 13.22
N LYS A 118 0.10 -26.02 12.11
CA LYS A 118 0.76 -26.90 11.13
C LYS A 118 1.46 -26.01 10.11
N ARG A 119 2.72 -26.28 9.76
CA ARG A 119 3.27 -25.83 8.48
C ARG A 119 2.56 -26.67 7.44
N THR A 120 1.40 -26.24 6.98
CA THR A 120 0.84 -26.74 5.75
C THR A 120 1.88 -26.42 4.68
N GLU A 121 2.57 -27.46 4.22
CA GLU A 121 3.40 -27.48 3.02
C GLU A 121 2.50 -27.12 1.84
N TYR A 122 2.05 -25.87 1.79
CA TYR A 122 1.32 -25.37 0.65
C TYR A 122 2.38 -25.18 -0.42
N ASN A 123 2.44 -26.11 -1.37
CA ASN A 123 2.99 -25.85 -2.69
C ASN A 123 2.51 -24.46 -3.10
N GLN A 124 3.44 -23.50 -3.12
CA GLN A 124 3.09 -22.12 -3.37
C GLN A 124 2.73 -22.02 -4.84
N LEU A 125 1.44 -21.83 -5.12
CA LEU A 125 0.99 -21.72 -6.50
C LEU A 125 1.59 -20.47 -7.19
N PHE A 126 1.85 -19.42 -6.41
CA PHE A 126 2.43 -18.16 -6.88
C PHE A 126 3.42 -17.59 -5.86
N ASP A 127 4.36 -16.78 -6.36
CA ASP A 127 5.26 -15.96 -5.54
C ASP A 127 4.56 -14.66 -5.12
N TYR A 128 3.60 -14.77 -4.21
CA TYR A 128 2.79 -13.64 -3.73
C TYR A 128 3.62 -12.43 -3.24
N PRO A 129 4.72 -12.60 -2.47
CA PRO A 129 5.59 -11.50 -2.08
C PRO A 129 6.07 -10.64 -3.25
N SER A 130 6.45 -11.26 -4.37
CA SER A 130 6.97 -10.55 -5.55
C SER A 130 5.96 -9.61 -6.20
N PHE A 131 4.66 -9.84 -5.99
CA PHE A 131 3.59 -9.06 -6.61
C PHE A 131 3.33 -7.73 -5.91
N LEU A 132 3.81 -7.52 -4.68
CA LEU A 132 3.54 -6.32 -3.90
C LEU A 132 4.13 -5.06 -4.57
N LYS A 133 3.26 -4.09 -4.89
CA LYS A 133 3.62 -2.81 -5.55
C LYS A 133 3.21 -1.58 -4.76
N GLU A 134 2.13 -1.68 -3.98
CA GLU A 134 1.61 -0.59 -3.17
C GLU A 134 1.57 -1.05 -1.71
N LEU A 135 2.24 -0.30 -0.83
CA LEU A 135 2.27 -0.60 0.58
C LEU A 135 1.68 0.56 1.38
N GLN A 136 0.45 0.34 1.85
CA GLN A 136 -0.13 1.15 2.91
C GLN A 136 0.34 0.62 4.26
N PHE A 137 1.41 1.24 4.78
CA PHE A 137 2.19 0.72 5.89
C PHE A 137 1.41 0.69 7.21
N ASP A 138 0.54 1.68 7.46
CA ASP A 138 -0.31 1.70 8.65
C ASP A 138 -1.32 0.55 8.70
N ILE A 139 -1.88 0.16 7.55
CA ILE A 139 -2.79 -0.99 7.46
C ILE A 139 -2.01 -2.29 7.58
N PHE A 140 -0.85 -2.39 6.93
CA PHE A 140 0.03 -3.55 7.08
C PHE A 140 0.39 -3.79 8.56
N LEU A 141 0.80 -2.76 9.28
CA LEU A 141 1.09 -2.85 10.72
C LEU A 141 -0.13 -3.25 11.54
N LYS A 142 -1.31 -2.71 11.22
CA LYS A 142 -2.58 -3.09 11.85
C LYS A 142 -2.91 -4.56 11.64
N ASP A 143 -2.84 -5.05 10.41
CA ASP A 143 -3.16 -6.44 10.10
C ASP A 143 -2.14 -7.40 10.71
N LEU A 144 -0.85 -7.04 10.72
CA LEU A 144 0.19 -7.78 11.41
C LEU A 144 -0.07 -7.88 12.91
N SER A 145 -0.42 -6.76 13.55
CA SER A 145 -0.76 -6.68 14.96
C SER A 145 -1.99 -7.54 15.29
N ALA A 146 -3.05 -7.43 14.48
CA ALA A 146 -4.26 -8.24 14.61
C ALA A 146 -3.96 -9.74 14.47
N TRP A 147 -3.15 -10.12 13.47
CA TRP A 147 -2.72 -11.50 13.26
C TRP A 147 -1.92 -12.06 14.46
N CYS A 148 -0.99 -11.28 15.01
CA CYS A 148 -0.24 -11.67 16.21
C CYS A 148 -1.15 -11.90 17.43
N ILE A 149 -2.20 -11.06 17.58
CA ILE A 149 -3.16 -11.18 18.68
C ILE A 149 -4.07 -12.40 18.49
N GLU A 150 -4.64 -12.56 17.29
CA GLU A 150 -5.61 -13.61 16.97
C GLU A 150 -5.00 -15.01 17.11
N TYR A 151 -3.82 -15.22 16.51
CA TYR A 151 -3.22 -16.56 16.43
C TYR A 151 -2.33 -16.92 17.62
N TYR A 152 -1.76 -15.93 18.31
CA TYR A 152 -0.75 -16.19 19.36
C TYR A 152 -1.10 -15.60 20.72
N ARG A 153 -2.21 -14.85 20.83
CA ARG A 153 -2.54 -14.04 22.02
C ARG A 153 -1.35 -13.18 22.48
N CYS A 154 -0.44 -12.88 21.55
CA CYS A 154 0.85 -12.31 21.84
C CYS A 154 0.77 -10.80 21.67
N ARG A 155 0.92 -10.09 22.80
CA ARG A 155 0.99 -8.63 22.82
C ARG A 155 2.41 -8.09 22.87
N ASN A 156 3.40 -8.93 22.57
CA ASN A 156 4.80 -8.56 22.69
C ASN A 156 5.25 -7.75 21.47
N LEU A 157 5.69 -6.52 21.68
CA LEU A 157 6.21 -5.66 20.61
C LEU A 157 7.47 -6.22 19.94
N LYS A 158 8.37 -6.88 20.71
CA LYS A 158 9.56 -7.52 20.13
C LYS A 158 9.18 -8.59 19.12
N PHE A 159 8.10 -9.32 19.42
CA PHE A 159 7.57 -10.36 18.54
C PHE A 159 6.98 -9.77 17.26
N GLN A 160 6.20 -8.70 17.37
CA GLN A 160 5.66 -8.01 16.19
C GLN A 160 6.77 -7.39 15.33
N ASN A 161 7.79 -6.79 15.95
CA ASN A 161 8.97 -6.28 15.25
C ASN A 161 9.72 -7.41 14.51
N LEU A 162 9.83 -8.60 15.11
CA LEU A 162 10.43 -9.76 14.45
C LEU A 162 9.62 -10.20 13.21
N VAL A 163 8.30 -10.30 13.32
CA VAL A 163 7.43 -10.62 12.17
C VAL A 163 7.55 -9.54 11.10
N LEU A 164 7.48 -8.27 11.49
CA LEU A 164 7.60 -7.13 10.59
C LEU A 164 8.91 -7.20 9.80
N ARG A 165 10.04 -7.37 10.49
CA ARG A 165 11.35 -7.54 9.87
C ARG A 165 11.37 -8.71 8.90
N THR A 166 10.90 -9.88 9.34
CA THR A 166 10.91 -11.11 8.56
C THR A 166 10.09 -10.96 7.27
N LEU A 167 8.94 -10.31 7.33
CA LEU A 167 8.09 -10.06 6.15
C LEU A 167 8.68 -9.01 5.22
N LEU A 168 9.25 -7.93 5.75
CA LEU A 168 9.93 -6.93 4.94
C LEU A 168 11.11 -7.53 4.19
N GLU A 169 11.95 -8.31 4.86
CA GLU A 169 13.05 -9.00 4.20
C GLU A 169 12.56 -9.99 3.15
N LEU A 170 11.47 -10.73 3.42
CA LEU A 170 10.84 -11.61 2.43
C LEU A 170 10.45 -10.84 1.16
N PHE A 171 9.83 -9.66 1.29
CA PHE A 171 9.49 -8.83 0.13
C PHE A 171 10.73 -8.41 -0.65
N SER A 172 11.81 -8.05 0.05
CA SER A 172 13.08 -7.71 -0.61
C SER A 172 13.70 -8.90 -1.34
N GLU A 173 13.77 -10.05 -0.69
CA GLU A 173 14.37 -11.29 -1.22
C GLU A 173 13.63 -11.83 -2.45
N ARG A 174 12.31 -11.67 -2.47
CA ARG A 174 11.45 -12.06 -3.59
C ARG A 174 11.35 -10.97 -4.67
N GLY A 175 12.10 -9.88 -4.53
CA GLY A 175 12.21 -8.84 -5.55
C GLY A 175 10.94 -7.99 -5.69
N ALA A 176 10.18 -7.79 -4.61
CA ALA A 176 9.05 -6.86 -4.60
C ALA A 176 9.53 -5.46 -5.01
N LYS A 177 8.79 -4.83 -5.92
CA LYS A 177 9.10 -3.48 -6.42
C LYS A 177 7.99 -2.55 -5.98
N LEU A 178 8.13 -1.94 -4.80
CA LEU A 178 7.17 -0.95 -4.35
C LEU A 178 7.25 0.27 -5.25
N GLU A 179 6.13 0.60 -5.88
CA GLU A 179 5.94 1.78 -6.72
C GLU A 179 5.30 2.92 -5.89
N VAL A 180 4.46 2.56 -4.91
CA VAL A 180 3.71 3.48 -4.06
C VAL A 180 3.85 3.11 -2.59
N PHE A 181 4.22 4.10 -1.77
CA PHE A 181 4.24 3.99 -0.31
C PHE A 181 3.26 4.99 0.32
N TYR A 182 2.42 4.49 1.23
CA TYR A 182 1.42 5.29 1.93
C TYR A 182 1.49 5.05 3.43
N MET A 183 1.39 6.11 4.22
CA MET A 183 1.28 6.03 5.66
C MET A 183 0.41 7.17 6.18
N LYS A 184 -0.75 6.85 6.77
CA LYS A 184 -1.76 7.86 7.15
C LYS A 184 -1.89 8.15 8.63
N LYS A 185 -2.04 7.10 9.41
CA LYS A 185 -2.44 7.18 10.82
C LYS A 185 -1.69 6.14 11.58
N VAL A 186 -1.17 6.53 12.72
CA VAL A 186 -0.21 5.68 13.39
C VAL A 186 -0.59 5.39 14.83
N TYR A 187 -1.22 6.33 15.54
CA TYR A 187 -1.60 6.17 16.95
C TYR A 187 -2.88 5.36 17.21
N LYS A 188 -3.78 5.21 16.23
CA LYS A 188 -5.08 4.51 16.43
C LYS A 188 -5.23 3.19 15.66
N CYS A 189 -4.57 3.06 14.51
CA CYS A 189 -4.85 1.95 13.59
C CYS A 189 -4.03 0.70 13.89
N ALA A 190 -2.74 0.84 14.22
CA ALA A 190 -1.87 -0.32 14.43
C ALA A 190 -2.13 -1.04 15.76
N PHE A 191 -2.63 -0.32 16.77
CA PHE A 191 -2.64 -0.78 18.16
C PHE A 191 -3.82 -0.27 19.00
N PRO A 192 -5.09 -0.61 18.68
CA PRO A 192 -6.25 -0.12 19.43
C PRO A 192 -6.24 -0.51 20.91
N PHE A 193 -5.49 -1.56 21.30
CA PHE A 193 -5.34 -2.01 22.68
C PHE A 193 -4.02 -1.58 23.34
N TYR A 194 -3.21 -0.78 22.66
CA TYR A 194 -2.01 -0.24 23.26
C TYR A 194 -2.07 1.28 23.24
N HIS A 195 -1.77 1.87 24.39
CA HIS A 195 -1.24 3.22 24.47
C HIS A 195 0.23 3.28 23.99
N THR A 196 0.69 2.33 23.17
CA THR A 196 2.09 2.28 22.74
C THR A 196 2.33 3.31 21.67
N ASP A 197 3.05 4.33 22.11
CA ASP A 197 3.64 5.34 21.27
C ASP A 197 4.51 4.71 20.17
N LEU A 198 4.55 5.34 19.01
CA LEU A 198 5.28 4.81 17.85
C LEU A 198 6.78 4.77 17.99
N ARG A 199 7.26 5.47 19.02
CA ARG A 199 8.60 5.37 19.54
C ARG A 199 9.02 3.92 19.84
N TYR A 200 8.08 2.99 20.01
CA TYR A 200 8.39 1.58 20.30
C TYR A 200 8.40 0.64 19.08
N LEU A 201 7.91 1.08 17.92
CA LEU A 201 8.13 0.33 16.68
C LEU A 201 9.54 0.63 16.18
N ASP A 202 10.28 -0.43 15.90
CA ASP A 202 11.64 -0.29 15.40
C ASP A 202 11.63 -0.01 13.89
N PHE A 203 11.50 1.26 13.52
CA PHE A 203 11.57 1.71 12.12
C PHE A 203 12.98 1.62 11.53
N SER A 204 14.03 1.36 12.34
CA SER A 204 15.38 1.16 11.81
C SER A 204 15.45 -0.02 10.86
N VAL A 205 14.52 -0.99 10.98
CA VAL A 205 14.37 -2.10 10.04
C VAL A 205 14.23 -1.65 8.59
N LEU A 206 13.59 -0.50 8.35
CA LEU A 206 13.42 0.05 7.00
C LEU A 206 14.75 0.49 6.38
N THR A 207 15.72 0.87 7.21
CA THR A 207 17.08 1.26 6.78
C THR A 207 18.02 0.07 6.62
N SER A 208 17.61 -1.14 7.04
CA SER A 208 18.46 -2.32 6.97
C SER A 208 18.81 -2.67 5.52
N VAL A 209 20.04 -3.16 5.32
CA VAL A 209 20.56 -3.51 3.99
C VAL A 209 19.69 -4.58 3.31
N SER A 210 19.09 -5.47 4.10
CA SER A 210 18.20 -6.54 3.64
C SER A 210 16.81 -6.08 3.22
N VAL A 211 16.41 -4.84 3.55
CA VAL A 211 15.05 -4.32 3.28
C VAL A 211 15.08 -3.13 2.32
N LYS A 212 16.15 -2.32 2.33
CA LYS A 212 16.23 -1.07 1.55
C LYS A 212 15.94 -1.27 0.05
N GLY A 213 16.22 -2.45 -0.51
CA GLY A 213 16.02 -2.78 -1.91
C GLY A 213 14.58 -2.61 -2.39
N ILE A 214 13.61 -2.87 -1.51
CA ILE A 214 12.17 -2.79 -1.81
C ILE A 214 11.77 -1.35 -2.21
N PHE A 215 12.38 -0.36 -1.56
CA PHE A 215 12.02 1.05 -1.68
C PHE A 215 12.69 1.76 -2.86
N VAL A 216 13.69 1.13 -3.49
CA VAL A 216 14.45 1.73 -4.61
C VAL A 216 13.56 2.09 -5.79
N SER A 217 12.52 1.28 -6.04
CA SER A 217 11.56 1.49 -7.14
C SER A 217 10.43 2.46 -6.79
N CYS A 218 10.38 2.95 -5.54
CA CYS A 218 9.27 3.76 -5.07
C CYS A 218 9.34 5.15 -5.68
N LYS A 219 8.27 5.53 -6.39
CA LYS A 219 8.16 6.81 -7.07
C LYS A 219 7.13 7.73 -6.43
N LYS A 220 6.18 7.17 -5.70
CA LYS A 220 5.08 7.91 -5.08
C LYS A 220 5.06 7.66 -3.59
N MET A 221 5.14 8.72 -2.81
CA MET A 221 5.03 8.67 -1.36
C MET A 221 3.92 9.60 -0.90
N ARG A 222 3.08 9.12 0.01
CA ARG A 222 2.06 9.94 0.66
C ARG A 222 2.08 9.70 2.16
N LEU A 223 2.32 10.77 2.90
CA LEU A 223 2.38 10.80 4.36
C LEU A 223 1.25 11.69 4.85
N GLU A 224 0.44 11.19 5.77
CA GLU A 224 -0.66 11.96 6.36
C GLU A 224 -0.62 11.95 7.89
N GLY A 225 -1.37 12.88 8.46
CA GLY A 225 -1.77 12.86 9.86
C GLY A 225 -0.59 12.95 10.83
N ASP A 226 -0.60 12.05 11.81
CA ASP A 226 0.36 11.98 12.91
C ASP A 226 1.76 11.48 12.47
N VAL A 227 1.89 10.83 11.30
CA VAL A 227 3.21 10.45 10.74
C VAL A 227 4.11 11.67 10.61
N LEU A 228 3.53 12.81 10.20
CA LEU A 228 4.26 14.05 9.97
C LEU A 228 4.78 14.68 11.27
N MET A 229 4.32 14.20 12.43
CA MET A 229 4.80 14.63 13.74
C MET A 229 6.02 13.83 14.22
N LEU A 230 6.38 12.75 13.53
CA LEU A 230 7.41 11.79 13.93
C LEU A 230 8.71 12.06 13.16
N SER A 231 9.51 13.02 13.64
CA SER A 231 10.76 13.45 12.98
C SER A 231 11.72 12.28 12.74
N ASN A 232 11.80 11.33 13.69
CA ASN A 232 12.62 10.12 13.56
C ASN A 232 12.25 9.27 12.33
N ILE A 233 10.97 9.09 12.05
CA ILE A 233 10.50 8.31 10.89
C ILE A 233 10.75 9.08 9.60
N ILE A 234 10.51 10.40 9.61
CA ILE A 234 10.74 11.25 8.44
C ILE A 234 12.24 11.26 8.07
N GLU A 235 13.14 11.34 9.05
CA GLU A 235 14.59 11.23 8.83
C GLU A 235 14.99 9.88 8.25
N ILE A 236 14.35 8.79 8.71
CA ILE A 236 14.53 7.46 8.13
C ILE A 236 14.10 7.45 6.65
N PHE A 237 12.95 8.04 6.32
CA PHE A 237 12.49 8.14 4.94
C PHE A 237 13.42 8.99 4.08
N ALA A 238 13.96 10.10 4.61
CA ALA A 238 14.93 10.93 3.90
C ALA A 238 16.22 10.16 3.54
N LYS A 239 16.59 9.15 4.35
CA LYS A 239 17.76 8.29 4.11
C LYS A 239 17.49 7.16 3.12
N ILE A 240 16.28 6.60 3.14
CA ILE A 240 15.92 5.42 2.32
C ILE A 240 15.54 5.83 0.90
N TYR A 241 14.75 6.89 0.78
CA TYR A 241 14.14 7.29 -0.48
C TYR A 241 14.93 8.44 -1.10
N ASN A 242 15.36 8.25 -2.34
CA ASN A 242 16.08 9.26 -3.12
C ASN A 242 15.54 9.43 -4.55
N ASN A 243 14.48 8.69 -4.90
CA ASN A 243 13.90 8.61 -6.23
C ASN A 243 12.40 8.98 -6.26
N ILE A 244 11.87 9.61 -5.21
CA ILE A 244 10.45 10.00 -5.19
C ILE A 244 10.20 11.08 -6.24
N GLU A 245 9.27 10.79 -7.15
CA GLU A 245 8.80 11.71 -8.18
C GLU A 245 7.56 12.49 -7.72
N HIS A 246 6.73 11.87 -6.86
CA HIS A 246 5.50 12.46 -6.32
C HIS A 246 5.46 12.30 -4.81
N LEU A 247 5.49 13.42 -4.09
CA LEU A 247 5.38 13.46 -2.64
C LEU A 247 4.11 14.20 -2.23
N THR A 248 3.29 13.59 -1.39
CA THR A 248 2.11 14.21 -0.78
C THR A 248 2.27 14.23 0.73
N LEU A 249 2.15 15.42 1.33
CA LEU A 249 2.15 15.62 2.78
C LEU A 249 0.80 16.22 3.17
N ASP A 250 0.01 15.49 3.95
CA ASP A 250 -1.31 15.92 4.40
C ASP A 250 -1.37 16.06 5.93
N SER A 251 -1.55 17.27 6.44
CA SER A 251 -1.64 17.52 7.87
C SER A 251 -2.65 18.61 8.20
N LEU A 252 -3.38 18.41 9.30
CA LEU A 252 -4.23 19.45 9.88
C LEU A 252 -3.45 20.74 10.21
N ASN A 253 -2.15 20.60 10.50
CA ASN A 253 -1.29 21.73 10.86
C ASN A 253 -0.83 22.55 9.64
N ILE A 254 -0.98 22.04 8.42
CA ILE A 254 -0.69 22.79 7.18
C ILE A 254 -1.90 23.69 6.92
N GLY A 255 -2.10 24.73 7.73
CA GLY A 255 -3.31 25.56 7.72
C GLY A 255 -3.66 26.17 6.34
N PRO A 256 -4.95 26.32 5.97
CA PRO A 256 -5.36 26.96 4.72
C PRO A 256 -4.88 28.42 4.62
N LYS A 257 -4.82 29.12 5.77
CA LYS A 257 -4.32 30.49 5.88
C LYS A 257 -2.82 30.61 5.58
N ILE A 258 -2.02 29.59 5.91
CA ILE A 258 -0.57 29.58 5.64
C ILE A 258 -0.35 29.34 4.14
N LEU A 259 -1.08 28.37 3.57
CA LEU A 259 -1.02 28.11 2.12
C LEU A 259 -1.52 29.31 1.31
N GLN A 260 -2.61 29.96 1.69
CA GLN A 260 -3.12 31.14 0.98
C GLN A 260 -2.17 32.34 1.09
N ASN A 261 -1.69 32.69 2.28
CA ASN A 261 -0.86 33.90 2.45
C ASN A 261 0.55 33.75 1.84
N GLU A 262 1.16 32.56 1.92
CA GLU A 262 2.52 32.38 1.39
C GLU A 262 2.50 32.14 -0.12
N PHE A 263 1.61 31.29 -0.66
CA PHE A 263 1.57 31.06 -2.10
C PHE A 263 1.20 32.33 -2.89
N TYR A 264 0.39 33.24 -2.34
CA TYR A 264 0.12 34.54 -2.95
C TYR A 264 1.37 35.44 -3.05
N ASN A 265 2.34 35.31 -2.13
CA ASN A 265 3.58 36.06 -2.17
C ASN A 265 4.62 35.46 -3.15
N PHE A 266 4.44 34.20 -3.56
CA PHE A 266 5.37 33.46 -4.42
C PHE A 266 4.85 33.22 -5.85
N MET A 267 3.58 33.52 -6.14
CA MET A 267 2.96 33.32 -7.45
C MET A 267 2.85 34.65 -8.23
N ASP A 268 3.57 34.76 -9.35
CA ASP A 268 3.14 35.64 -10.43
C ASP A 268 1.85 35.04 -11.02
N PRO A 269 0.72 35.79 -11.02
CA PRO A 269 -0.59 35.29 -11.46
C PRO A 269 -0.66 34.84 -12.92
N THR A 270 0.41 35.00 -13.71
CA THR A 270 0.48 34.58 -15.11
C THR A 270 1.26 33.28 -15.37
N SER A 271 1.84 32.65 -14.35
CA SER A 271 2.71 31.47 -14.52
C SER A 271 2.16 30.20 -13.84
N HIS A 272 1.69 29.24 -14.65
CA HIS A 272 1.31 27.90 -14.18
C HIS A 272 2.50 26.93 -14.08
N SER A 273 3.73 27.44 -13.97
CA SER A 273 4.95 26.62 -13.91
C SER A 273 5.42 26.37 -12.48
N PHE A 274 5.70 25.09 -12.21
CA PHE A 274 6.26 24.53 -10.98
C PHE A 274 7.51 25.24 -10.45
N LEU A 275 7.75 25.05 -9.14
CA LEU A 275 9.00 25.29 -8.40
C LEU A 275 10.20 24.63 -9.11
N ASN A 276 10.83 25.32 -10.06
CA ASN A 276 11.95 24.80 -10.84
C ASN A 276 13.32 24.99 -10.16
N ASP A 277 13.48 25.96 -9.26
CA ASP A 277 14.76 26.18 -8.56
C ASP A 277 14.81 25.53 -7.17
N GLU A 278 15.92 24.85 -6.89
CA GLU A 278 16.21 24.20 -5.60
C GLU A 278 16.22 25.21 -4.44
N ILE A 279 16.60 26.45 -4.73
CA ILE A 279 16.67 27.58 -3.80
C ILE A 279 15.27 28.02 -3.36
N ASP A 280 14.34 28.14 -4.31
CA ASP A 280 12.95 28.51 -4.03
C ASP A 280 12.23 27.41 -3.26
N ARG A 281 12.51 26.14 -3.58
CA ARG A 281 12.02 25.00 -2.79
C ARG A 281 12.46 25.12 -1.34
N LYS A 282 13.76 25.29 -1.06
CA LYS A 282 14.27 25.36 0.33
C LYS A 282 13.67 26.52 1.12
N LYS A 283 13.55 27.70 0.51
CA LYS A 283 13.06 28.93 1.17
C LYS A 283 11.55 28.90 1.43
N ILE A 284 10.76 28.42 0.48
CA ILE A 284 9.31 28.27 0.62
C ILE A 284 9.00 27.15 1.63
N LEU A 285 9.74 26.04 1.55
CA LEU A 285 9.61 24.94 2.51
C LEU A 285 10.00 25.35 3.93
N SER A 286 11.10 26.08 4.12
CA SER A 286 11.48 26.55 5.46
C SER A 286 10.38 27.42 6.06
N THR A 287 9.77 28.29 5.25
CA THR A 287 8.75 29.25 5.71
C THR A 287 7.41 28.57 6.01
N ILE A 288 6.95 27.65 5.16
CA ILE A 288 5.69 26.92 5.35
C ILE A 288 5.85 25.91 6.50
N LEU A 289 6.95 25.14 6.52
CA LEU A 289 7.14 24.10 7.53
C LEU A 289 7.36 24.70 8.91
N SER A 290 8.17 25.76 9.06
CA SER A 290 8.44 26.37 10.37
C SER A 290 7.20 26.99 11.02
N LYS A 291 6.18 27.34 10.24
CA LYS A 291 4.89 27.86 10.74
C LYS A 291 3.90 26.76 11.10
N SER A 292 4.08 25.56 10.55
CA SER A 292 3.15 24.42 10.72
C SER A 292 3.66 23.32 11.64
N PHE A 293 4.97 23.24 11.86
CA PHE A 293 5.61 22.16 12.60
C PHE A 293 6.67 22.69 13.57
N SER A 294 7.02 21.91 14.58
CA SER A 294 8.18 22.21 15.43
C SER A 294 9.46 22.30 14.59
N THR A 295 10.50 22.95 15.11
CA THR A 295 11.79 23.08 14.41
C THR A 295 12.36 21.72 13.99
N THR A 296 12.31 20.72 14.88
CA THR A 296 12.80 19.36 14.59
C THR A 296 12.01 18.69 13.46
N GLN A 297 10.68 18.77 13.49
CA GLN A 297 9.82 18.22 12.43
C GLN A 297 10.02 18.95 11.10
N SER A 298 10.12 20.28 11.13
CA SER A 298 10.38 21.10 9.95
C SER A 298 11.71 20.73 9.29
N ASN A 299 12.76 20.56 10.09
CA ASN A 299 14.08 20.15 9.59
C ASN A 299 14.04 18.75 8.98
N ALA A 300 13.36 17.80 9.63
CA ALA A 300 13.20 16.45 9.10
C ALA A 300 12.45 16.44 7.76
N LEU A 301 11.33 17.17 7.66
CA LEU A 301 10.56 17.29 6.42
C LEU A 301 11.34 18.01 5.32
N ALA A 302 12.06 19.08 5.66
CA ALA A 302 12.95 19.75 4.72
C ALA A 302 14.05 18.78 4.23
N SER A 303 14.64 17.97 5.10
CA SER A 303 15.59 16.93 4.72
C SER A 303 14.97 15.86 3.81
N LEU A 304 13.74 15.43 4.08
CA LEU A 304 13.03 14.48 3.22
C LEU A 304 12.81 15.05 1.83
N ILE A 305 12.38 16.31 1.72
CA ILE A 305 12.05 16.92 0.44
C ILE A 305 13.32 17.24 -0.36
N THR A 306 14.34 17.79 0.30
CA THR A 306 15.62 18.16 -0.35
C THR A 306 16.45 16.95 -0.77
N SER A 307 16.28 15.79 -0.14
CA SER A 307 16.91 14.53 -0.58
C SER A 307 16.32 13.97 -1.89
N GLN A 308 15.14 14.42 -2.32
CA GLN A 308 14.47 13.91 -3.53
C GLN A 308 14.93 14.65 -4.81
N ARG A 309 16.00 14.15 -5.43
CA ARG A 309 16.54 14.74 -6.69
C ARG A 309 15.58 14.63 -7.89
N LYS A 310 14.66 13.66 -7.86
CA LYS A 310 13.70 13.40 -8.96
C LYS A 310 12.31 13.97 -8.69
N LEU A 311 12.13 14.78 -7.65
CA LEU A 311 10.83 15.28 -7.25
C LEU A 311 10.24 16.22 -8.33
N LYS A 312 9.16 15.75 -8.94
CA LYS A 312 8.37 16.47 -9.95
C LYS A 312 7.16 17.15 -9.33
N ILE A 313 6.49 16.45 -8.40
CA ILE A 313 5.26 16.93 -7.78
C ILE A 313 5.39 16.88 -6.26
N LEU A 314 5.20 18.04 -5.62
CA LEU A 314 5.00 18.16 -4.18
C LEU A 314 3.58 18.67 -3.93
N VAL A 315 2.82 17.92 -3.15
CA VAL A 315 1.46 18.30 -2.72
C VAL A 315 1.47 18.50 -1.21
N LEU A 316 1.09 19.70 -0.76
CA LEU A 316 0.88 20.02 0.65
C LEU A 316 -0.62 20.25 0.86
N THR A 317 -1.27 19.41 1.66
CA THR A 317 -2.72 19.47 1.90
C THR A 317 -3.08 19.53 3.37
N ASN A 318 -4.29 20.05 3.63
CA ASN A 318 -4.95 20.07 4.93
C ASN A 318 -6.26 19.30 4.89
N GLN A 319 -6.24 18.12 4.28
CA GLN A 319 -7.45 17.32 4.13
C GLN A 319 -7.32 16.09 5.02
N SER A 320 -7.34 16.29 6.34
CA SER A 320 -7.63 15.18 7.24
C SER A 320 -9.11 14.78 7.10
N THR A 321 -9.39 14.03 6.04
CA THR A 321 -10.59 13.23 5.78
C THR A 321 -11.94 13.96 5.75
N MET A 322 -12.28 14.57 4.60
CA MET A 322 -13.67 14.76 4.13
C MET A 322 -14.22 13.46 3.49
N LEU A 323 -14.14 12.33 4.21
CA LEU A 323 -14.78 11.08 3.76
C LEU A 323 -15.40 10.21 4.87
N ASP A 324 -15.35 10.65 6.14
CA ASP A 324 -15.96 9.92 7.26
C ASP A 324 -17.31 10.50 7.75
N SER A 325 -17.86 11.54 7.10
CA SER A 325 -19.08 12.24 7.55
C SER A 325 -20.33 12.05 6.68
N THR A 326 -20.35 11.12 5.70
CA THR A 326 -21.56 10.82 4.92
C THR A 326 -22.05 9.36 5.03
N ILE A 327 -21.65 8.65 6.08
CA ILE A 327 -22.23 7.34 6.48
C ILE A 327 -22.93 7.45 7.86
N ARG A 328 -23.46 8.63 8.17
CA ARG A 328 -24.49 8.81 9.19
C ARG A 328 -25.54 9.76 8.66
N LYS A 329 -26.42 9.26 7.81
CA LYS A 329 -27.84 9.55 7.79
C LYS A 329 -28.58 8.35 7.24
#